data_AF-A0A3D2JTY7-F1
#
_entry.id   AF-A0A3D2JTY7-F1
#
_cell.length_a   1.000
_cell.length_b   1.000
_cell.length_c   1.000
_cell.angle_alpha   90.00
_cell.angle_beta   90.00
_cell.angle_gamma   90.00
#
_symmetry.space_group_name_H-M   'P 1'
#
loop_
_entity.id
_entity.type
_entity.pdbx_description
1 polymer ?
#
loop_
_entity_poly.entity_id
_entity_poly.type
_entity_poly.pdbx_seq_one_letter_code
_entity_poly.pdbx_strand_id
1 'polypeptide(L)'
;MFDEAIKQYEANLEETGLQQLLPFLCKQSLDVVKQGDWPHWRDRLAELPALTPSRLEITDRILIGDAADCDADQLSLLRDQLKAFIPWRKGPFKAF
;
A
#
# COMPACT_ATOMS: atom_id res chain seq x y z
N MET A 1 -6.75 7.97 -0.82
CA MET A 1 -5.92 6.92 -0.19
C MET A 1 -4.51 7.42 0.07
N PHE A 2 -3.70 7.78 -0.94
CA PHE A 2 -2.33 8.27 -0.73
C PHE A 2 -2.24 9.56 0.09
N ASP A 3 -3.10 10.54 -0.18
CA ASP A 3 -3.11 11.81 0.58
C ASP A 3 -3.44 11.59 2.08
N GLU A 4 -4.24 10.57 2.38
CA GLU A 4 -4.57 10.21 3.77
C GLU A 4 -3.38 9.54 4.46
N ALA A 5 -2.68 8.65 3.75
CA ALA A 5 -1.43 8.07 4.25
C ALA A 5 -0.36 9.12 4.50
N ILE A 6 -0.22 10.13 3.61
CA ILE A 6 0.73 11.24 3.79
C ILE A 6 0.40 12.02 5.07
N LYS A 7 -0.88 12.38 5.30
CA LYS A 7 -1.29 13.04 6.56
C LYS A 7 -0.98 12.20 7.79
N GLN A 8 -1.20 10.89 7.73
CA GLN A 8 -0.88 10.02 8.84
C GLN A 8 0.64 9.98 9.10
N TYR A 9 1.46 9.99 8.06
CA TYR A 9 2.92 10.09 8.22
C TYR A 9 3.36 11.44 8.76
N GLU A 10 2.74 12.54 8.34
CA GLU A 10 3.00 13.87 8.92
C GLU A 10 2.80 13.86 10.42
N ALA A 11 1.64 13.39 10.89
CA ALA A 11 1.32 13.28 12.31
C ALA A 11 2.28 12.35 13.08
N ASN A 12 2.74 11.26 12.47
CA ASN A 12 3.68 10.32 13.12
C ASN A 12 5.12 10.83 13.19
N LEU A 13 5.49 11.77 12.33
CA LEU A 13 6.85 12.30 12.22
C LEU A 13 7.01 13.65 12.91
N GLU A 14 5.91 14.35 13.21
CA GLU A 14 5.90 15.52 14.09
C GLU A 14 6.63 15.21 15.40
N GLU A 15 7.48 16.13 15.84
CA GLU A 15 8.30 16.02 17.06
C GLU A 15 9.35 14.90 17.07
N THR A 16 9.57 14.24 15.94
CA THR A 16 10.68 13.29 15.77
C THR A 16 11.89 13.95 15.12
N GLY A 17 13.07 13.34 15.28
CA GLY A 17 14.27 13.77 14.54
C GLY A 17 14.14 13.68 13.00
N LEU A 18 13.08 13.04 12.50
CA LEU A 18 12.80 12.88 11.08
C LEU A 18 11.86 13.96 10.52
N GLN A 19 11.37 14.89 11.36
CA GLN A 19 10.46 15.97 10.93
C GLN A 19 11.03 16.81 9.77
N GLN A 20 12.35 16.93 9.66
CA GLN A 20 13.02 17.63 8.56
C GLN A 20 12.74 17.00 7.18
N LEU A 21 12.25 15.76 7.14
CA LEU A 21 11.91 15.06 5.91
C LEU A 21 10.47 15.33 5.41
N LEU A 22 9.62 15.94 6.24
CA LEU A 22 8.21 16.22 5.89
C LEU A 22 8.02 16.95 4.55
N PRO A 23 8.83 17.96 4.18
CA PRO A 23 8.67 18.65 2.89
C PRO A 23 8.77 17.71 1.67
N PHE A 24 9.45 16.56 1.80
CA PHE A 24 9.63 15.60 0.72
C PHE A 24 8.44 14.63 0.57
N LEU A 25 7.49 14.62 1.51
CA LEU A 25 6.28 13.78 1.46
C LEU A 25 5.13 14.46 0.70
N CYS A 26 5.26 15.73 0.35
CA CYS A 26 4.21 16.44 -0.38
C CYS A 26 4.06 15.92 -1.82
N LYS A 27 2.85 16.05 -2.37
CA LYS A 27 2.53 15.62 -3.74
C LYS A 27 3.50 16.17 -4.79
N GLN A 28 3.90 17.43 -4.67
CA GLN A 28 4.85 18.06 -5.60
C GLN A 28 6.21 17.38 -5.60
N SER A 29 6.71 16.97 -4.44
CA SER A 29 7.97 16.22 -4.33
C SER A 29 7.84 14.82 -4.96
N LEU A 30 6.72 14.14 -4.71
CA LEU A 30 6.47 12.78 -5.21
C LEU A 30 6.16 12.72 -6.71
N ASP A 31 5.57 13.77 -7.29
CA ASP A 31 5.27 13.83 -8.72
C ASP A 31 6.56 13.99 -9.58
N VAL A 32 7.70 14.33 -8.97
CA VAL A 32 9.01 14.41 -9.63
C VAL A 32 9.70 13.03 -9.73
N VAL A 33 9.20 12.01 -9.02
CA VAL A 33 9.71 10.64 -9.10
C VAL A 33 9.39 10.05 -10.49
N LYS A 34 10.44 9.82 -11.28
CA LYS A 34 10.35 9.29 -12.66
C LYS A 34 10.90 7.87 -12.79
N GLN A 35 11.25 7.25 -11.67
CA GLN A 35 11.82 5.90 -11.64
C GLN A 35 10.70 4.87 -11.79
N GLY A 36 10.83 4.01 -12.80
CA GLY A 36 9.80 3.02 -13.12
C GLY A 36 8.52 3.65 -13.65
N ASP A 37 7.43 2.88 -13.65
CA ASP A 37 6.12 3.32 -14.13
C ASP A 37 5.26 3.82 -12.97
N TRP A 38 5.76 4.84 -12.30
CA TRP A 38 5.13 5.43 -11.11
C TRP A 38 3.65 5.83 -11.34
N PRO A 39 3.27 6.49 -12.45
CA PRO A 39 1.87 6.80 -12.72
C PRO A 39 1.01 5.54 -12.79
N HIS A 40 1.44 4.52 -13.54
CA HIS A 40 0.70 3.27 -13.66
C HIS A 40 0.53 2.57 -12.31
N TRP A 41 1.59 2.48 -11.52
CA TRP A 41 1.56 1.85 -10.19
C TRP A 41 0.61 2.57 -9.24
N ARG A 42 0.54 3.90 -9.29
CA ARG A 42 -0.42 4.67 -8.50
C ARG A 42 -1.87 4.39 -8.88
N ASP A 43 -2.16 4.33 -10.17
CA ASP A 43 -3.52 4.04 -10.66
C ASP A 43 -3.96 2.63 -10.20
N ARG A 44 -3.07 1.64 -10.33
CA ARG A 44 -3.32 0.27 -9.83
C ARG A 44 -3.53 0.19 -8.33
N LEU A 45 -2.76 0.95 -7.53
CA LEU A 45 -2.97 1.02 -6.08
C LEU A 45 -4.32 1.67 -5.73
N ALA A 46 -4.78 2.64 -6.51
CA ALA A 46 -6.08 3.29 -6.29
C ALA A 46 -7.27 2.38 -6.64
N GLU A 47 -7.07 1.40 -7.52
CA GLU A 47 -8.08 0.40 -7.92
C GLU A 47 -8.18 -0.80 -6.96
N LEU A 48 -7.33 -0.87 -5.92
CA LEU A 48 -7.42 -1.94 -4.92
C LEU A 48 -8.76 -1.88 -4.16
N PRO A 49 -9.40 -3.04 -3.90
CA PRO A 49 -10.63 -3.07 -3.12
C PRO A 49 -10.36 -2.60 -1.69
N ALA A 50 -11.30 -1.83 -1.14
CA ALA A 50 -11.27 -1.42 0.26
C ALA A 50 -11.67 -2.60 1.16
N LEU A 51 -10.68 -3.39 1.57
CA LEU A 51 -10.86 -4.57 2.43
C LEU A 51 -10.37 -4.28 3.85
N THR A 52 -11.08 -4.81 4.85
CA THR A 52 -10.69 -4.73 6.25
C THR A 52 -10.36 -6.12 6.75
N PRO A 53 -9.08 -6.44 7.02
CA PRO A 53 -8.70 -7.76 7.51
C PRO A 53 -9.17 -7.97 8.96
N SER A 54 -9.77 -9.13 9.25
CA SER A 54 -10.12 -9.53 10.63
C SER A 54 -8.94 -10.16 11.38
N ARG A 55 -7.89 -10.58 10.65
CA ARG A 55 -6.69 -11.23 11.19
C ARG A 55 -5.42 -10.60 10.60
N LEU A 56 -4.39 -10.44 11.43
CA LEU A 56 -3.08 -9.98 10.98
C LEU A 56 -1.97 -10.75 11.72
N GLU A 57 -1.05 -11.33 10.97
CA GLU A 57 0.19 -11.91 11.51
C GLU A 57 1.37 -11.29 10.78
N ILE A 58 2.34 -10.78 11.54
CA ILE A 58 3.55 -10.12 11.01
C ILE A 58 4.84 -10.60 11.69
N THR A 59 4.75 -11.59 12.57
CA THR A 59 5.91 -12.11 13.33
C THR A 59 6.66 -13.17 12.52
N ASP A 60 6.04 -14.34 12.30
CA ASP A 60 6.71 -15.47 11.62
C ASP A 60 6.40 -15.53 10.11
N ARG A 61 5.31 -14.89 9.70
CA ARG A 61 4.84 -14.79 8.32
C ARG A 61 4.07 -13.50 8.16
N ILE A 62 3.88 -13.08 6.91
CA ILE A 62 2.93 -12.01 6.57
C ILE A 62 1.61 -12.64 6.13
N LEU A 63 0.63 -12.60 7.02
CA LEU A 63 -0.75 -13.01 6.77
C LEU A 63 -1.67 -11.84 7.06
N ILE A 64 -2.50 -11.47 6.08
CA ILE A 64 -3.42 -10.34 6.13
C ILE A 64 -4.82 -10.87 5.78
N GLY A 65 -5.74 -10.82 6.74
CA GLY A 65 -7.12 -11.26 6.59
C GLY A 65 -7.32 -12.78 6.60
N ASP A 66 -8.58 -13.16 6.44
CA ASP A 66 -9.04 -14.52 6.17
C ASP A 66 -9.99 -14.53 4.96
N ALA A 67 -10.34 -15.71 4.44
CA ALA A 67 -11.19 -15.86 3.26
C ALA A 67 -12.62 -15.32 3.48
N ALA A 68 -13.05 -15.16 4.73
CA ALA A 68 -14.34 -14.57 5.07
C ALA A 68 -14.35 -13.03 4.96
N ASP A 69 -13.19 -12.37 4.89
CA ASP A 69 -13.07 -10.91 4.85
C ASP A 69 -13.21 -10.33 3.43
N CYS A 70 -13.33 -11.19 2.41
CA CYS A 70 -13.28 -10.82 1.00
C CYS A 70 -14.18 -11.76 0.19
N ASP A 71 -15.08 -11.19 -0.63
CA ASP A 71 -15.87 -12.00 -1.57
C ASP A 71 -15.06 -12.40 -2.82
N ALA A 72 -15.65 -13.25 -3.67
CA ALA A 72 -14.96 -13.79 -4.84
C ALA A 72 -14.59 -12.70 -5.87
N ASP A 73 -15.42 -11.68 -6.04
CA ASP A 73 -15.21 -10.61 -7.01
C ASP A 73 -14.11 -9.65 -6.50
N GLN A 74 -14.16 -9.31 -5.21
CA GLN A 74 -13.12 -8.54 -4.52
C GLN A 74 -11.77 -9.26 -4.54
N LEU A 75 -11.76 -10.59 -4.31
CA LEU A 75 -10.52 -11.37 -4.34
C LEU A 75 -9.96 -11.46 -5.76
N SER A 76 -10.82 -11.56 -6.77
CA SER A 76 -10.39 -11.51 -8.17
C SER A 76 -9.79 -10.16 -8.52
N LEU A 77 -10.47 -9.06 -8.16
CA LEU A 77 -9.98 -7.70 -8.38
C LEU A 77 -8.64 -7.48 -7.67
N LEU A 78 -8.54 -7.83 -6.38
CA LEU A 78 -7.30 -7.75 -5.62
C LEU A 78 -6.15 -8.49 -6.33
N ARG A 79 -6.40 -9.73 -6.76
CA ARG A 79 -5.40 -10.55 -7.44
C ARG A 79 -4.92 -9.91 -8.75
N ASP A 80 -5.84 -9.37 -9.54
CA ASP A 80 -5.48 -8.76 -10.82
C ASP A 80 -4.72 -7.44 -10.65
N GLN A 81 -5.07 -6.64 -9.65
CA GLN A 81 -4.29 -5.46 -9.29
C GLN A 81 -2.87 -5.84 -8.80
N LEU A 82 -2.74 -6.83 -7.93
CA LEU A 82 -1.43 -7.26 -7.41
C LEU A 82 -0.50 -7.85 -8.50
N LYS A 83 -1.05 -8.47 -9.54
CA LYS A 83 -0.26 -8.97 -10.69
C LYS A 83 0.42 -7.84 -11.47
N ALA A 84 -0.14 -6.63 -11.48
CA ALA A 84 0.46 -5.48 -12.15
C ALA A 84 1.81 -5.06 -11.53
N PHE A 85 2.11 -5.51 -10.31
CA PHE A 85 3.36 -5.24 -9.58
C PHE A 85 4.39 -6.36 -9.69
N ILE A 86 4.17 -7.36 -10.56
CA ILE A 86 5.20 -8.35 -10.88
C ILE A 86 6.38 -7.63 -11.55
N PRO A 87 7.65 -7.93 -11.17
CA PRO A 87 8.07 -9.06 -10.35
C PRO A 87 8.08 -8.79 -8.83
N TRP A 88 7.37 -9.62 -8.07
CA TRP A 88 7.45 -9.68 -6.61
C TRP A 88 8.71 -10.45 -6.18
N ARG A 89 9.75 -9.72 -5.78
CA ARG A 89 11.05 -10.33 -5.39
C ARG A 89 11.16 -10.66 -3.89
N LYS A 90 10.19 -10.24 -3.08
CA LYS A 90 10.09 -10.50 -1.64
C LYS A 90 8.74 -11.15 -1.34
N GLY A 91 8.72 -12.04 -0.35
CA GLY A 91 7.55 -12.83 0.01
C GLY A 91 7.94 -14.12 0.76
N PRO A 92 6.98 -15.04 0.99
CA PRO A 92 5.58 -14.99 0.52
C PRO A 92 4.69 -14.07 1.36
N PHE A 93 3.63 -13.54 0.73
CA PHE A 93 2.53 -12.84 1.39
C PHE A 93 1.26 -13.66 1.23
N LYS A 94 0.51 -13.87 2.31
CA LYS A 94 -0.85 -14.43 2.26
C LYS A 94 -1.84 -13.31 2.53
N ALA A 95 -2.57 -12.88 1.53
CA ALA A 95 -3.55 -11.80 1.64
C ALA A 95 -4.94 -12.31 1.23
N PHE A 96 -5.86 -12.28 2.20
CA PHE A 96 -7.28 -12.64 2.13
C PHE A 96 -7.53 -14.09 1.64
#